data_AF-A0A7W5E2B0-F1
#
_entry.id   AF-A0A7W5E2B0-F1
#
_cell.length_a   1.000
_cell.length_b   1.000
_cell.length_c   1.000
_cell.angle_alpha   90.00
_cell.angle_beta   90.00
_cell.angle_gamma   90.00
#
_symmetry.space_group_name_H-M   'P 1'
#
loop_
_entity.id
_entity.type
_entity.pdbx_description
1 polymer ?
#
loop_
_entity_poly.entity_id
_entity_poly.type
_entity_poly.pdbx_seq_one_letter_code
_entity_poly.pdbx_strand_id
1 'polypeptide(L)'
;MLSHLLIHQLASDPSARWVELRDRYEQALSAYVNGEPTQSAGELIKLVANFPEDEPSLLLLQRVVDSIAAKGTKIDPVIRLQRK
;
A
#
# COMPACT_ATOMS: atom_id res chain seq x y z
N MET A 1 9.39 -24.46 2.20
CA MET A 1 9.81 -23.79 0.95
C MET A 1 8.70 -22.82 0.57
N LEU A 2 8.80 -21.56 0.96
CA LEU A 2 7.76 -20.55 0.72
C LEU A 2 7.92 -20.03 -0.71
N SER A 3 6.96 -20.38 -1.57
CA SER A 3 6.84 -19.89 -2.93
C SER A 3 6.50 -18.41 -2.91
N HIS A 4 7.50 -17.57 -3.19
CA HIS A 4 7.31 -16.13 -3.41
C HIS A 4 6.61 -15.97 -4.75
N LEU A 5 5.31 -15.67 -4.72
CA LEU A 5 4.54 -15.41 -5.92
C LEU A 5 4.91 -14.01 -6.43
N LEU A 6 5.94 -13.94 -7.28
CA LEU A 6 6.33 -12.72 -7.99
C LEU A 6 5.38 -12.51 -9.17
N ILE A 7 4.31 -11.74 -8.97
CA ILE A 7 3.49 -11.24 -10.09
C ILE A 7 4.23 -10.04 -10.69
N HIS A 8 5.19 -10.31 -11.58
CA HIS A 8 5.75 -9.28 -12.45
C HIS A 8 4.95 -9.24 -13.76
N GLN A 9 4.10 -8.21 -13.86
CA GLN A 9 3.77 -7.49 -15.10
C GLN A 9 3.28 -8.31 -16.31
N LEU A 10 1.98 -8.16 -16.64
CA LEU A 10 1.43 -8.49 -17.96
C LEU A 10 1.54 -7.30 -18.95
N ALA A 11 2.51 -6.41 -18.79
CA ALA A 11 2.78 -5.31 -19.73
C ALA A 11 4.30 -5.22 -19.99
N SER A 12 4.70 -5.36 -21.26
CA SER A 12 6.11 -5.40 -21.67
C SER A 12 6.86 -4.07 -21.52
N ASP A 13 6.16 -2.96 -21.27
CA ASP A 13 6.77 -1.65 -21.01
C ASP A 13 5.89 -0.86 -20.04
N PRO A 14 6.19 -0.85 -18.72
CA PRO A 14 5.43 -0.08 -17.76
C PRO A 14 5.67 1.42 -17.99
N SER A 15 4.59 2.20 -18.08
CA SER A 15 4.72 3.66 -18.18
C SER A 15 5.47 4.23 -16.97
N ALA A 16 6.24 5.31 -17.17
CA ALA A 16 6.94 5.99 -16.07
C ALA A 16 5.99 6.38 -14.92
N ARG A 17 4.76 6.76 -15.26
CA ARG A 17 3.68 7.04 -14.31
C ARG A 17 3.32 5.83 -13.45
N TRP A 18 3.24 4.64 -14.05
CA TRP A 18 2.99 3.39 -13.30
C TRP A 18 4.18 3.01 -12.42
N VAL A 19 5.40 3.18 -12.89
CA VAL A 19 6.61 2.89 -12.11
C VAL A 19 6.67 3.79 -10.87
N GLU A 20 6.40 5.09 -11.03
CA GLU A 20 6.33 6.03 -9.91
C GLU A 20 5.24 5.65 -8.89
N LEU A 21 4.04 5.30 -9.37
CA LEU A 21 2.95 4.84 -8.51
C LEU A 21 3.36 3.62 -7.69
N ARG A 22 3.90 2.59 -8.36
CA ARG A 22 4.38 1.36 -7.72
C ARG A 22 5.43 1.65 -6.66
N ASP A 23 6.48 2.40 -7.02
CA ASP A 23 7.62 2.59 -6.13
C ASP A 23 7.23 3.39 -4.87
N ARG A 24 6.37 4.40 -5.03
CA ARG A 24 5.84 5.16 -3.88
C ARG A 24 4.86 4.34 -3.03
N TYR A 25 4.03 3.52 -3.66
CA TYR A 25 3.14 2.61 -2.93
C TYR A 25 3.95 1.63 -2.07
N GLU A 26 4.95 0.98 -2.66
CA GLU A 26 5.82 0.02 -1.96
C GLU A 26 6.62 0.70 -0.84
N GLN A 27 7.10 1.93 -1.06
CA GLN A 27 7.77 2.70 -0.01
C GLN A 27 6.84 2.97 1.18
N ALA A 28 5.60 3.39 0.92
CA ALA A 28 4.62 3.63 1.98
C ALA A 28 4.22 2.35 2.70
N LEU A 29 4.05 1.25 1.97
CA LEU A 29 3.77 -0.07 2.55
C LEU A 29 4.92 -0.53 3.45
N SER A 30 6.16 -0.34 3.01
CA SER A 30 7.36 -0.67 3.79
C SER A 30 7.40 0.10 5.10
N ALA A 31 7.19 1.43 5.07
CA ALA A 31 7.10 2.24 6.28
C ALA A 31 6.01 1.72 7.24
N TYR A 32 4.84 1.34 6.71
CA TYR A 32 3.77 0.81 7.54
C TYR A 32 4.14 -0.52 8.20
N VAL A 33 4.68 -1.46 7.44
CA VAL A 33 5.11 -2.78 7.93
C VAL A 33 6.24 -2.66 8.96
N ASN A 34 7.11 -1.66 8.83
CA ASN A 34 8.19 -1.38 9.76
C ASN A 34 7.74 -0.65 11.05
N GLY A 35 6.43 -0.42 11.22
CA GLY A 35 5.90 0.22 12.42
C GLY A 35 6.00 1.75 12.41
N GLU A 36 6.08 2.35 11.21
CA GLU A 36 6.16 3.79 10.99
C GLU A 36 4.86 4.31 10.33
N PRO A 37 3.67 4.12 10.95
CA PRO A 37 2.40 4.40 10.29
C PRO A 37 2.21 5.89 9.96
N THR A 38 2.72 6.82 10.78
CA THR A 38 2.64 8.25 10.48
C THR A 38 3.39 8.63 9.21
N GLN A 39 4.56 8.02 8.98
CA GLN A 39 5.34 8.23 7.75
C GLN A 39 4.62 7.63 6.55
N SER A 40 4.10 6.41 6.70
CA SER A 40 3.30 5.76 5.66
C SER A 40 2.09 6.61 5.25
N ALA A 41 1.35 7.15 6.22
CA ALA A 41 0.21 8.02 5.96
C ALA A 41 0.60 9.28 5.17
N GLY A 42 1.72 9.90 5.54
CA GLY A 42 2.24 11.09 4.85
C GLY A 42 2.57 10.83 3.38
N GLU A 43 3.21 9.69 3.08
CA GLU A 43 3.51 9.30 1.70
C GLU A 43 2.24 8.91 0.92
N LEU A 44 1.30 8.22 1.54
CA LEU A 44 0.04 7.82 0.89
C LEU A 44 -0.88 9.00 0.59
N ILE A 45 -0.93 10.01 1.45
CA ILE A 45 -1.69 11.25 1.18
C ILE A 45 -1.16 11.92 -0.09
N LYS A 46 0.16 12.04 -0.23
CA LYS A 46 0.79 12.58 -1.44
C LYS A 46 0.53 11.69 -2.64
N LEU A 47 0.56 10.37 -2.46
CA LEU A 47 0.36 9.42 -3.54
C LEU A 47 -1.07 9.52 -4.09
N VAL A 48 -2.08 9.45 -3.23
CA VAL A 48 -3.49 9.59 -3.60
C VAL A 48 -3.79 10.96 -4.23
N ALA A 49 -3.13 12.04 -3.77
CA ALA A 49 -3.29 13.34 -4.40
C ALA A 49 -2.78 13.36 -5.86
N ASN A 50 -1.74 12.59 -6.18
CA ASN A 50 -1.16 12.50 -7.52
C ASN A 50 -1.85 11.43 -8.40
N PHE A 51 -2.47 10.42 -7.77
CA PHE A 51 -3.12 9.28 -8.39
C PHE A 51 -4.49 9.02 -7.72
N PRO A 52 -5.46 9.95 -7.89
CA PRO A 52 -6.75 9.87 -7.19
C PRO A 52 -7.58 8.64 -7.59
N GLU A 53 -7.32 8.06 -8.77
CA GLU A 53 -7.94 6.83 -9.26
C GLU A 53 -7.35 5.54 -8.68
N ASP A 54 -6.25 5.59 -7.92
CA ASP A 54 -5.60 4.39 -7.37
C ASP A 54 -6.29 3.89 -6.09
N GLU A 55 -7.28 3.02 -6.28
CA GLU A 55 -8.02 2.38 -5.18
C GLU A 55 -7.11 1.64 -4.17
N PRO A 56 -6.05 0.91 -4.58
CA PRO A 56 -5.11 0.28 -3.64
C PRO A 56 -4.45 1.26 -2.66
N SER A 57 -3.94 2.41 -3.14
CA SER A 57 -3.34 3.43 -2.26
C SER A 57 -4.35 4.03 -1.30
N LEU A 58 -5.59 4.26 -1.74
CA LEU A 58 -6.69 4.73 -0.89
C LEU A 58 -7.00 3.74 0.24
N LEU A 59 -7.09 2.45 -0.09
CA LEU A 59 -7.36 1.39 0.89
C LEU A 59 -6.21 1.24 1.89
N LEU A 60 -4.96 1.34 1.44
CA LEU A 60 -3.80 1.31 2.34
C LEU A 60 -3.81 2.53 3.27
N LEU A 61 -4.08 3.72 2.74
CA LEU A 61 -4.19 4.95 3.55
C LEU A 61 -5.23 4.82 4.65
N GLN A 62 -6.42 4.31 4.32
CA GLN A 62 -7.49 4.09 5.31
C GLN A 62 -7.01 3.20 6.46
N ARG A 63 -6.33 2.08 6.15
CA ARG A 63 -5.81 1.17 7.18
C ARG A 63 -4.74 1.79 8.05
N VAL A 64 -3.84 2.56 7.42
CA VAL A 64 -2.78 3.26 8.16
C VAL A 64 -3.42 4.28 9.11
N VAL A 65 -4.40 5.06 8.65
CA VAL A 65 -5.16 6.00 9.49
C VAL A 65 -5.89 5.28 10.62
N ASP A 66 -6.57 4.17 10.33
CA ASP A 66 -7.24 3.34 11.32
C ASP A 66 -6.25 2.81 12.37
N SER A 67 -5.05 2.39 11.96
CA SER A 67 -4.00 1.92 12.87
C SER A 67 -3.49 3.03 13.80
N ILE A 68 -3.37 4.26 13.28
CA ILE A 68 -2.95 5.44 14.05
C ILE A 68 -4.03 5.80 15.07
N ALA A 69 -5.30 5.78 14.64
CA ALA A 69 -6.45 6.08 15.48
C ALA A 69 -6.65 5.01 16.56
N ALA A 70 -6.37 3.75 16.26
CA ALA A 70 -6.63 2.61 17.14
C ALA A 70 -5.62 2.40 18.28
N LYS A 71 -4.60 3.26 18.46
CA LYS A 71 -3.50 3.18 19.46
C LYS A 71 -3.59 1.97 20.42
N GLY A 72 -3.07 0.80 20.01
CA GLY A 72 -2.88 -0.35 20.90
C GLY A 72 -3.24 -1.74 20.35
N THR A 73 -3.95 -1.85 19.23
CA THR A 73 -4.35 -3.16 18.70
C THR A 73 -3.37 -3.66 17.64
N LYS A 74 -2.80 -4.84 17.85
CA LYS A 74 -1.90 -5.54 16.92
C LYS A 74 -2.59 -5.68 15.55
N ILE A 75 -2.06 -4.99 14.54
CA ILE A 75 -2.60 -5.03 13.16
C ILE A 75 -2.40 -6.43 12.60
N ASP A 76 -3.47 -7.04 12.09
CA ASP A 76 -3.41 -8.24 11.25
C ASP A 76 -3.13 -7.81 9.79
N PRO A 77 -1.97 -8.15 9.22
CA PRO A 77 -1.62 -7.74 7.85
C PRO A 77 -2.39 -8.54 6.77
N VAL A 78 -3.17 -9.56 7.14
CA VAL A 78 -3.81 -10.45 6.16
C VAL A 78 -5.17 -9.92 5.70
N ILE A 79 -5.27 -9.66 4.40
CA ILE A 79 -6.55 -9.36 3.73
C ILE A 79 -7.22 -10.67 3.33
N ARG A 80 -8.43 -10.93 3.82
CA ARG A 80 -9.28 -12.03 3.32
C ARG A 80 -10.22 -11.50 2.24
N LEU A 81 -9.93 -11.83 0.99
CA LEU A 81 -10.82 -11.55 -0.13
C LEU A 81 -12.04 -12.47 -0.03
N GLN A 82 -13.21 -11.91 0.20
CA GLN A 82 -14.48 -12.63 0.15
C GLN A 82 -14.82 -12.89 -1.32
N ARG A 83 -14.98 -14.17 -1.69
CA ARG A 83 -15.53 -14.56 -2.99
C ARG A 83 -17.04 -14.32 -2.96
N LYS A 84 -17.56 -13.48 -3.87
CA LYS A 84 -18.98 -13.48 -4.23
C LYS A 84 -19.25 -14.62 -5.21
#